data_AF-A0A2V8S5Y2-F1
#
_entry.id   AF-A0A2V8S5Y2-F1
#
_cell.length_a   1.000
_cell.length_b   1.000
_cell.length_c   1.000
_cell.angle_alpha   90.00
_cell.angle_beta   90.00
_cell.angle_gamma   90.00
#
_symmetry.space_group_name_H-M   'P 1'
#
loop_
_entity.id
_entity.type
_entity.pdbx_description
1 polymer ?
#
loop_
_entity_poly.entity_id
_entity_poly.type
_entity_poly.pdbx_seq_one_letter_code
_entity_poly.pdbx_strand_id
1 'polypeptide(L)' 'AGFDAHRADPLAAMDLTEEGYAGMTRIVREAAEQHCGGRVVSLLEGGYDLEALGASVEAHLRALGAFEDEVEAGERA' A
#
# COMPACT_ATOMS: atom_id res chain seq x y z
N ALA A 1 1.82 0.03 8.14
CA ALA A 1 1.58 -1.15 7.30
C ALA A 1 2.65 -2.18 7.59
N GLY A 2 2.23 -3.32 8.16
CA GLY A 2 3.03 -4.52 8.25
C GLY A 2 2.67 -5.47 7.10
N PHE A 3 3.64 -6.27 6.68
CA PHE A 3 3.53 -7.20 5.56
C PHE A 3 3.84 -8.64 5.96
N ASP A 4 3.86 -8.92 7.26
CA ASP A 4 4.11 -10.24 7.84
C ASP A 4 2.97 -11.24 7.60
N ALA A 5 1.80 -10.79 7.17
CA ALA A 5 0.72 -11.66 6.72
C ALA A 5 0.93 -12.26 5.30
N HIS A 6 2.06 -11.96 4.65
CA HIS A 6 2.37 -12.51 3.34
C HIS A 6 2.55 -14.03 3.42
N ARG A 7 2.13 -14.76 2.39
CA ARG A 7 2.23 -16.24 2.34
C ARG A 7 3.63 -16.83 2.52
N ALA A 8 4.66 -16.02 2.22
CA ALA A 8 6.05 -16.41 2.37
C ALA A 8 6.63 -16.03 3.74
N ASP A 9 5.93 -15.20 4.52
CA ASP A 9 6.45 -14.74 5.79
C ASP A 9 6.50 -15.89 6.80
N PRO A 10 7.63 -16.07 7.52
CA PRO A 10 7.80 -17.19 8.43
C PRO A 10 7.01 -17.07 9.75
N LEU A 11 6.44 -15.91 10.08
CA LEU A 11 5.91 -15.65 11.43
C LEU A 11 4.38 -15.66 11.55
N ALA A 12 3.62 -15.28 10.51
CA ALA A 12 2.17 -15.06 10.66
C ALA A 12 1.26 -16.20 10.18
N ALA A 13 1.76 -17.14 9.36
CA ALA A 13 0.99 -18.26 8.80
C ALA A 13 -0.34 -17.85 8.12
N MET A 14 -0.32 -16.72 7.40
CA MET A 14 -1.41 -16.22 6.56
C MET A 14 -1.10 -16.45 5.08
N ASP A 15 -2.04 -16.14 4.18
CA ASP A 15 -1.88 -16.39 2.72
C ASP A 15 -2.16 -15.14 1.88
N LEU A 16 -1.78 -13.95 2.37
CA LEU A 16 -1.85 -12.74 1.55
C LEU A 16 -0.79 -12.75 0.45
N THR A 17 -1.15 -12.12 -0.66
CA THR A 17 -0.27 -11.77 -1.77
C THR A 17 -0.05 -10.26 -1.82
N GLU A 18 0.90 -9.84 -2.64
CA GLU A 18 1.14 -8.45 -3.00
C GLU A 18 -0.13 -7.79 -3.58
N GLU A 19 -0.90 -8.51 -4.40
CA GLU A 19 -2.19 -8.05 -4.93
C GLU A 19 -3.22 -7.86 -3.81
N GLY A 20 -3.23 -8.75 -2.81
CA GLY A 20 -4.07 -8.61 -1.62
C GLY A 20 -3.76 -7.34 -0.85
N TYR A 21 -2.47 -7.06 -0.61
CA TYR A 21 -2.04 -5.80 0.01
C TYR A 21 -2.42 -4.57 -0.83
N ALA A 22 -2.24 -4.62 -2.15
CA ALA A 22 -2.69 -3.55 -3.04
C ALA A 22 -4.21 -3.33 -2.95
N GLY A 23 -5.01 -4.40 -2.91
CA GLY A 23 -6.46 -4.34 -2.73
C GLY A 23 -6.86 -3.66 -1.41
N MET A 24 -6.27 -4.10 -0.29
CA MET A 24 -6.49 -3.48 1.02
C MET A 24 -6.11 -2.00 1.03
N THR A 25 -5.03 -1.64 0.34
CA THR A 25 -4.56 -0.25 0.24
C THR A 25 -5.54 0.64 -0.50
N ARG A 26 -6.12 0.15 -1.62
CA ARG A 26 -7.15 0.88 -2.37
C ARG A 26 -8.38 1.16 -1.51
N ILE A 27 -8.83 0.17 -0.72
CA ILE A 27 -9.95 0.34 0.23
C ILE A 27 -9.64 1.45 1.24
N VAL A 28 -8.42 1.48 1.81
CA VAL A 28 -8.00 2.55 2.73
C VAL A 28 -7.97 3.91 2.03
N ARG A 29 -7.46 3.98 0.79
CA ARG A 29 -7.41 5.22 0.01
C ARG A 29 -8.81 5.75 -0.29
N GLU A 30 -9.73 4.89 -0.74
CA GLU A 30 -11.14 5.25 -0.98
C GLU A 30 -11.82 5.75 0.30
N ALA A 31 -11.59 5.09 1.44
CA ALA A 31 -12.11 5.56 2.72
C ALA A 31 -11.53 6.93 3.11
N ALA A 32 -10.24 7.17 2.82
CA ALA A 32 -9.61 8.45 3.10
C ALA A 32 -10.11 9.58 2.20
N GLU A 33 -10.34 9.31 0.92
CA GLU A 33 -10.99 10.23 -0.01
C GLU A 33 -12.37 10.65 0.53
N GLN A 34 -13.15 9.70 1.03
CA GLN A 34 -14.51 9.95 1.56
C GLN A 34 -14.53 10.71 2.90
N HIS A 35 -13.59 10.44 3.80
CA HIS A 35 -13.71 10.86 5.20
C HIS A 35 -12.67 11.86 5.68
N CYS A 36 -11.51 11.93 5.04
CA CYS A 36 -10.44 12.83 5.46
C CYS A 36 -9.76 13.54 4.28
N GLY A 37 -10.47 13.71 3.16
CA GLY A 37 -9.97 14.46 2.00
C GLY A 37 -8.68 13.88 1.44
N GLY A 38 -8.60 12.55 1.35
CA GLY A 38 -7.47 11.81 0.76
C GLY A 38 -6.23 11.71 1.65
N ARG A 39 -6.25 12.22 2.88
CA ARG A 39 -5.06 12.22 3.75
C ARG A 39 -4.83 10.84 4.36
N VAL A 40 -3.75 10.18 3.93
CA VAL A 40 -3.27 8.90 4.48
C VAL A 40 -1.78 9.01 4.77
N VAL A 41 -1.35 8.43 5.89
CA VAL A 41 0.07 8.20 6.20
C VAL A 41 0.24 6.71 6.45
N SER A 42 1.20 6.09 5.75
CA SER A 42 1.60 4.71 5.98
C SER A 42 2.99 4.67 6.60
N LEU A 43 3.14 3.92 7.69
CA LEU A 43 4.41 3.73 8.40
C LEU A 43 4.79 2.26 8.29
N LEU A 44 6.00 1.94 7.81
CA LEU A 44 6.43 0.55 7.67
C LEU A 44 6.58 -0.12 9.04
N GLU A 45 6.01 -1.32 9.19
CA GLU A 45 6.05 -2.13 10.43
C GLU A 45 6.79 -3.46 10.18
N GLY A 46 6.16 -4.60 10.50
CA GLY A 46 6.70 -5.95 10.32
C GLY A 46 6.67 -6.48 8.88
N GLY A 47 7.25 -7.66 8.70
CA GLY A 47 7.52 -8.32 7.43
C GLY A 47 8.96 -8.84 7.43
N TYR A 48 9.09 -10.16 7.41
CA TYR A 48 10.31 -10.86 7.82
C TYR A 48 10.86 -11.78 6.74
N ASP A 49 10.11 -12.00 5.66
CA ASP A 49 10.67 -12.41 4.38
C ASP A 49 11.00 -11.16 3.52
N LEU A 50 12.28 -10.94 3.23
CA LEU A 50 12.74 -9.68 2.61
C LEU A 50 12.31 -9.51 1.15
N GLU A 51 12.20 -10.61 0.39
CA GLU A 51 11.76 -10.55 -1.00
C GLU A 51 10.28 -10.22 -1.08
N ALA A 52 9.47 -10.95 -0.29
CA ALA A 52 8.04 -10.68 -0.16
C ALA A 52 7.76 -9.30 0.40
N LEU A 53 8.53 -8.84 1.39
CA LEU A 53 8.41 -7.50 1.96
C LEU A 53 8.62 -6.43 0.88
N GLY A 54 9.70 -6.54 0.10
CA GLY A 54 10.00 -5.58 -0.97
C GLY A 54 8.88 -5.50 -2.00
N ALA A 55 8.43 -6.66 -2.50
CA ALA A 55 7.36 -6.74 -3.49
C ALA A 55 6.01 -6.24 -2.94
N SER A 56 5.69 -6.57 -1.69
CA SER A 56 4.45 -6.12 -1.04
C SER A 56 4.44 -4.62 -0.75
N VAL A 57 5.57 -4.05 -0.32
CA VAL A 57 5.73 -2.60 -0.13
C VAL A 57 5.59 -1.86 -1.45
N GLU A 58 6.22 -2.36 -2.53
CA GLU A 58 6.06 -1.76 -3.86
C GLU A 58 4.60 -1.74 -4.30
N ALA A 59 3.91 -2.88 -4.17
CA ALA A 59 2.49 -3.00 -4.52
C ALA A 59 1.61 -2.05 -3.69
N HIS A 60 1.88 -1.93 -2.38
CA HIS A 60 1.23 -0.98 -1.49
C HIS A 60 1.46 0.47 -1.93
N LEU A 61 2.71 0.88 -2.19
CA LEU A 61 3.04 2.26 -2.58
C LEU A 61 2.42 2.64 -3.93
N ARG A 62 2.42 1.72 -4.91
CA ARG A 62 1.72 1.92 -6.19
C ARG A 62 0.22 2.10 -5.98
N ALA A 63 -0.41 1.27 -5.15
CA ALA A 63 -1.84 1.38 -4.86
C ALA A 63 -2.20 2.64 -4.04
N LEU A 64 -1.27 3.12 -3.22
CA LEU A 64 -1.40 4.34 -2.42
C LEU A 64 -1.31 5.61 -3.29
N GLY A 65 -0.74 5.54 -4.50
CA GLY A 65 -0.54 6.68 -5.39
C GLY A 65 0.84 7.34 -5.25
N ALA A 66 1.84 6.67 -4.67
CA ALA A 66 3.17 7.24 -4.44
C ALA A 66 3.99 7.48 -5.72
N PHE A 67 3.49 7.03 -6.88
CA PHE A 67 4.17 7.11 -8.18
C PHE A 67 3.29 7.74 -9.26
N GLU A 68 2.34 8.61 -8.89
CA GLU A 68 1.62 9.42 -9.87
C GLU A 68 2.57 10.50 -10.45
N ASP A 69 2.69 10.54 -11.78
CA ASP A 69 3.46 11.58 -12.49
C ASP A 69 2.79 12.95 -12.30
N GLU A 70 3.60 13.99 -12.08
CA GLU A 70 3.16 15.39 -12.10
C GLU A 70 2.64 15.76 -13.51
N VAL A 71 1.36 15.50 -13.79
CA VAL A 71 0.65 16.08 -14.93
C VAL A 71 -0.70 16.59 -14.45
N GLU A 72 -0.71 17.77 -13.82
CA GLU A 72 -1.80 18.77 -13.89
C GLU A 72 -1.48 20.00 -12.99
N ALA A 73 -0.34 20.63 -13.22
CA ALA A 73 -0.11 22.01 -12.78
C ALA A 73 -0.31 22.96 -13.97
N GLY A 74 -1.50 22.95 -14.57
CA GLY A 74 -1.68 23.69 -15.83
C GLY A 74 -3.09 23.87 -16.35
N GLU A 75 -4.15 23.88 -15.53
CA GLU A 75 -5.48 24.30 -16.02
C GLU A 75 -6.45 24.68 -14.90
N ARG A 76 -6.03 25.59 -14.00
CA ARG A 76 -6.97 26.40 -13.19
C ARG A 76 -6.41 27.80 -12.95
N ALA A 77 -6.52 28.66 -13.96
CA ALA A 77 -6.60 30.12 -13.82
C ALA A 77 -7.24 30.72 -15.07
#